data_AF-A0A9W8AKB2-F1
#
_entry.id   AF-A0A9W8AKB2-F1
#
_cell.length_a   1.000
_cell.length_b   1.000
_cell.length_c   1.000
_cell.angle_alpha   90.00
_cell.angle_beta   90.00
_cell.angle_gamma   90.00
#
_symmetry.space_group_name_H-M   'P 1'
#
loop_
_entity.id
_entity.type
_entity.pdbx_description
1 polymer ?
#
loop_
_entity_poly.entity_id
_entity_poly.type
_entity_poly.pdbx_seq_one_letter_code
_entity_poly.pdbx_strand_id
1 'polypeptide(L)'
;QSEWVVTYLVKRVVLAEPPSKTQLDSEWAPLHKLDALTQCKLAALKVLTSRLLGVPESANPQALAKPVYSLLLRLVNQEGELFPGEKAKTGRAQRSHLRLTAAKCLLKLATQDRYDALLSVTQVEQLGLLVQDTCFQVRFGYLTKLVAYLTQLRIPHRYLPAVFLVVFDPESEAKATVKTFVKRQLALPIIQDRFASLYEVMIARLLHLLAHHPDFRSDNNQVLHLFARYVEFYFELVATASNVSLIFHVVTQLKTVVDRTAQQQQMDNIYVLSDMAQYLIQEKCQSHQWSLPSYPGTVYPPSDLFDSLTDPDQLSRIAKRSFLPKDFTQQRATTVGQSQTGHSRVRKPVRSKTATSQRGRKTTSKAQGESDQDTGDEDHNHANDGPDKKNGATTAKGTPAKRKRTPGTPTRLTKESAKSPRTTAVPQRRNAPRGTRQTRSTSYRELTSEEEE
;
A
#
# COMPACT_ATOMS: atom_id res chain seq x y z
N GLN A 1 -25.33 -11.06 30.30
CA GLN A 1 -26.16 -10.88 29.07
C GLN A 1 -25.32 -10.91 27.79
N SER A 2 -24.20 -10.16 27.68
CA SER A 2 -23.32 -10.14 26.49
C SER A 2 -22.85 -11.52 26.01
N GLU A 3 -22.48 -12.43 26.91
CA GLU A 3 -21.91 -13.75 26.55
C GLU A 3 -22.90 -14.66 25.81
N TRP A 4 -24.19 -14.57 26.15
CA TRP A 4 -25.23 -15.30 25.42
C TRP A 4 -25.35 -14.77 23.99
N VAL A 5 -25.30 -13.45 23.79
CA VAL A 5 -25.34 -12.82 22.46
C VAL A 5 -24.13 -13.25 21.63
N VAL A 6 -22.92 -13.25 22.20
CA VAL A 6 -21.70 -13.75 21.53
C VAL A 6 -21.86 -15.22 21.14
N THR A 7 -22.32 -16.05 22.07
CA THR A 7 -22.52 -17.49 21.83
C THR A 7 -23.54 -17.74 20.73
N TYR A 8 -24.65 -16.99 20.72
CA TYR A 8 -25.66 -17.04 19.67
C TYR A 8 -25.11 -16.58 18.32
N LEU A 9 -24.47 -15.41 18.25
CA LEU A 9 -23.88 -14.89 17.00
C LEU A 9 -22.85 -15.86 16.40
N VAL A 10 -21.98 -16.45 17.22
CA VAL A 10 -20.99 -17.43 16.73
C VAL A 10 -21.67 -18.73 16.30
N LYS A 11 -22.43 -19.39 17.19
CA LYS A 11 -22.95 -20.76 16.94
C LYS A 11 -24.17 -20.81 16.03
N ARG A 12 -25.03 -19.78 16.03
CA ARG A 12 -26.33 -19.77 15.32
C ARG A 12 -26.37 -18.83 14.11
N VAL A 13 -25.41 -17.92 13.94
CA VAL A 13 -25.35 -17.02 12.77
C VAL A 13 -24.08 -17.25 11.94
N VAL A 14 -22.89 -17.06 12.51
CA VAL A 14 -21.62 -17.19 11.78
C VAL A 14 -21.41 -18.63 11.29
N LEU A 15 -21.55 -19.61 12.18
CA LEU A 15 -21.35 -21.03 11.89
C LEU A 15 -22.62 -21.73 11.35
N ALA A 16 -23.70 -21.01 11.06
CA ALA A 16 -24.85 -21.59 10.38
C ALA A 16 -24.50 -21.90 8.91
N GLU A 17 -24.71 -23.15 8.49
CA GLU A 17 -24.45 -23.59 7.11
C GLU A 17 -25.34 -22.81 6.12
N PRO A 18 -24.84 -22.45 4.92
CA PRO A 18 -25.67 -21.79 3.92
C PRO A 18 -26.79 -22.74 3.45
N PRO A 19 -28.02 -22.24 3.24
CA PRO A 19 -29.19 -23.09 2.96
C PRO A 19 -29.10 -23.85 1.62
N SER A 20 -28.33 -23.33 0.67
CA SER A 20 -27.97 -23.98 -0.59
C SER A 20 -26.65 -23.41 -1.13
N LYS A 21 -26.02 -24.10 -2.09
CA LYS A 21 -24.93 -23.50 -2.87
C LYS A 21 -25.52 -22.34 -3.68
N THR A 22 -25.29 -21.10 -3.25
CA THR A 22 -25.72 -19.93 -4.02
C THR A 22 -24.84 -19.80 -5.26
N GLN A 23 -25.38 -20.19 -6.43
CA GLN A 23 -24.73 -20.09 -7.74
C GLN A 23 -24.69 -18.65 -8.25
N LEU A 24 -24.13 -17.72 -7.45
CA LEU A 24 -23.69 -16.44 -7.97
C LEU A 24 -22.36 -16.65 -8.68
N ASP A 25 -22.40 -16.68 -10.01
CA ASP A 25 -21.21 -16.86 -10.84
C ASP A 25 -20.32 -15.62 -10.91
N SER A 26 -20.83 -14.47 -10.46
CA SER A 26 -19.99 -13.30 -10.22
C SER A 26 -19.22 -13.45 -8.91
N GLU A 27 -17.93 -13.08 -8.95
CA GLU A 27 -17.09 -12.96 -7.76
C GLU A 27 -17.57 -11.87 -6.79
N TRP A 28 -18.39 -10.92 -7.28
CA TRP A 28 -19.00 -9.87 -6.47
C TRP A 28 -20.47 -9.64 -6.81
N ALA A 29 -21.28 -9.41 -5.78
CA ALA A 29 -22.64 -8.91 -5.92
C ALA A 29 -22.88 -7.75 -4.94
N PRO A 30 -23.76 -6.78 -5.26
CA PRO A 30 -24.21 -5.78 -4.30
C PRO A 30 -24.78 -6.42 -3.03
N LEU A 31 -24.51 -5.82 -1.86
CA LEU A 31 -24.87 -6.39 -0.55
C LEU A 31 -26.35 -6.79 -0.42
N HIS A 32 -27.26 -5.98 -1.00
CA HIS A 32 -28.71 -6.25 -0.97
C HIS A 32 -29.14 -7.47 -1.82
N LYS A 33 -28.27 -7.98 -2.71
CA LYS A 33 -28.51 -9.20 -3.50
C LYS A 33 -27.95 -10.46 -2.83
N LEU A 34 -27.24 -10.33 -1.71
CA LEU A 34 -26.81 -11.47 -0.91
C LEU A 34 -27.96 -11.98 -0.06
N ASP A 35 -27.95 -13.27 0.22
CA ASP A 35 -28.90 -13.93 1.11
C ASP A 35 -28.90 -13.30 2.53
N ALA A 36 -30.06 -13.33 3.20
CA ALA A 36 -30.24 -12.71 4.51
C ALA A 36 -29.30 -13.30 5.57
N LEU A 37 -28.96 -14.59 5.48
CA LEU A 37 -28.00 -15.22 6.39
C LEU A 37 -26.60 -14.60 6.23
N THR A 38 -26.11 -14.41 5.01
CA THR A 38 -24.84 -13.72 4.76
C THR A 38 -24.87 -12.28 5.29
N GLN A 39 -25.93 -11.52 5.04
CA GLN A 39 -26.06 -10.17 5.59
C GLN A 39 -25.97 -10.17 7.13
N CYS A 40 -26.64 -11.13 7.79
CA CYS A 40 -26.55 -11.36 9.23
C CYS A 40 -25.13 -11.78 9.69
N LYS A 41 -24.41 -12.62 8.93
CA LYS A 41 -23.00 -12.98 9.21
C LYS A 41 -22.10 -11.73 9.19
N LEU A 42 -22.23 -10.88 8.17
CA LEU A 42 -21.46 -9.64 8.04
C LEU A 42 -21.75 -8.65 9.18
N ALA A 43 -22.99 -8.59 9.65
CA ALA A 43 -23.37 -7.83 10.84
C ALA A 43 -22.77 -8.43 12.13
N ALA A 44 -22.86 -9.77 12.30
CA ALA A 44 -22.32 -10.48 13.45
C ALA A 44 -20.82 -10.24 13.65
N LEU A 45 -20.01 -10.32 12.57
CA LEU A 45 -18.57 -10.04 12.64
C LEU A 45 -18.29 -8.61 13.15
N LYS A 46 -19.07 -7.61 12.71
CA LYS A 46 -18.95 -6.21 13.15
C LYS A 46 -19.36 -6.03 14.62
N VAL A 47 -20.38 -6.75 15.09
CA VAL A 47 -20.82 -6.74 16.50
C VAL A 47 -19.77 -7.38 17.40
N LEU A 48 -19.26 -8.58 17.05
CA LEU A 48 -18.19 -9.26 17.80
C LEU A 48 -16.94 -8.39 17.92
N THR A 49 -16.54 -7.75 16.82
CA THR A 49 -15.42 -6.80 16.76
C THR A 49 -15.66 -5.58 17.65
N SER A 50 -16.87 -5.01 17.60
CA SER A 50 -17.19 -3.79 18.36
C SER A 50 -17.35 -4.07 19.86
N ARG A 51 -17.78 -5.29 20.25
CA ARG A 51 -17.72 -5.76 21.64
C ARG A 51 -16.29 -5.73 22.16
N LEU A 52 -15.32 -6.31 21.43
CA LEU A 52 -13.91 -6.31 21.86
C LEU A 52 -13.38 -4.89 22.08
N LEU A 53 -13.66 -3.97 21.16
CA LEU A 53 -13.23 -2.57 21.30
C LEU A 53 -13.82 -1.86 22.54
N GLY A 54 -15.00 -2.30 23.01
CA GLY A 54 -15.64 -1.84 24.24
C GLY A 54 -15.25 -2.59 25.53
N VAL A 55 -14.40 -3.63 25.46
CA VAL A 55 -13.90 -4.32 26.66
C VAL A 55 -12.91 -3.39 27.40
N PRO A 56 -13.12 -3.13 28.71
CA PRO A 56 -12.19 -2.34 29.52
C PRO A 56 -10.87 -3.11 29.73
N GLU A 57 -9.77 -2.39 29.95
CA GLU A 57 -8.43 -3.00 30.09
C GLU A 57 -8.30 -3.96 31.27
N SER A 58 -9.11 -3.75 32.32
CA SER A 58 -9.20 -4.65 33.49
C SER A 58 -9.77 -6.04 33.19
N ALA A 59 -10.48 -6.23 32.08
CA ALA A 59 -11.18 -7.47 31.76
C ALA A 59 -10.46 -8.26 30.66
N ASN A 60 -9.43 -9.04 31.04
CA ASN A 60 -8.55 -9.87 30.19
C ASN A 60 -8.92 -9.89 28.69
N PRO A 61 -8.55 -8.85 27.93
CA PRO A 61 -9.10 -8.63 26.59
C PRO A 61 -8.51 -9.64 25.59
N GLN A 62 -7.31 -10.14 25.85
CA GLN A 62 -6.63 -11.13 25.02
C GLN A 62 -7.37 -12.48 25.03
N ALA A 63 -7.80 -12.96 26.20
CA ALA A 63 -8.58 -14.19 26.30
C ALA A 63 -9.91 -14.10 25.54
N LEU A 64 -10.61 -12.96 25.65
CA LEU A 64 -11.86 -12.70 24.92
C LEU A 64 -11.66 -12.51 23.41
N ALA A 65 -10.49 -12.02 22.99
CA ALA A 65 -10.16 -11.78 21.60
C ALA A 65 -9.83 -13.08 20.83
N LYS A 66 -9.10 -14.03 21.45
CA LYS A 66 -8.62 -15.26 20.78
C LYS A 66 -9.65 -15.97 19.87
N PRO A 67 -10.91 -16.24 20.30
CA PRO A 67 -11.90 -16.89 19.44
C PRO A 67 -12.32 -16.05 18.23
N VAL A 68 -12.43 -14.73 18.42
CA VAL A 68 -12.80 -13.77 17.36
C VAL A 68 -11.65 -13.64 16.36
N TYR A 69 -10.41 -13.58 16.82
CA TYR A 69 -9.22 -13.55 15.97
C TYR A 69 -9.10 -14.82 15.13
N SER A 70 -9.25 -16.00 15.75
CA SER A 70 -9.23 -17.28 15.03
C SER A 70 -10.29 -17.35 13.93
N LEU A 71 -11.49 -16.84 14.19
CA LEU A 71 -12.57 -16.73 13.20
C LEU A 71 -12.23 -15.74 12.06
N LEU A 72 -11.77 -14.53 12.39
CA LEU A 72 -11.47 -13.50 11.39
C LEU A 72 -10.27 -13.87 10.52
N LEU A 73 -9.20 -14.42 11.11
CA LEU A 73 -8.03 -14.91 10.38
C LEU A 73 -8.36 -16.13 9.51
N ARG A 74 -9.24 -17.03 9.96
CA ARG A 74 -9.75 -18.11 9.10
C ARG A 74 -10.47 -17.55 7.87
N LEU A 75 -11.32 -16.55 8.03
CA LEU A 75 -12.02 -15.90 6.91
C LEU A 75 -11.08 -15.21 5.91
N VAL A 76 -9.92 -14.71 6.36
CA VAL A 76 -8.89 -14.18 5.45
C VAL A 76 -8.17 -15.33 4.76
N ASN A 77 -7.60 -16.27 5.54
CA ASN A 77 -6.68 -17.30 5.06
C ASN A 77 -7.37 -18.46 4.31
N GLN A 78 -8.68 -18.63 4.46
CA GLN A 78 -9.49 -19.60 3.71
C GLN A 78 -10.38 -18.89 2.67
N GLU A 79 -9.93 -17.73 2.18
CA GLU A 79 -10.57 -17.00 1.09
C GLU A 79 -12.08 -16.76 1.32
N GLY A 80 -12.50 -16.43 2.55
CA GLY A 80 -13.89 -16.18 2.91
C GLY A 80 -14.75 -17.42 3.19
N GLU A 81 -14.20 -18.65 3.10
CA GLU A 81 -14.90 -19.88 3.48
C GLU A 81 -14.71 -20.19 4.98
N LEU A 82 -15.79 -20.66 5.63
CA LEU A 82 -15.82 -21.05 7.04
C LEU A 82 -15.90 -22.57 7.23
N PHE A 83 -16.40 -23.28 6.21
CA PHE A 83 -16.76 -24.69 6.30
C PHE A 83 -15.77 -25.56 5.52
N PRO A 84 -15.16 -26.58 6.15
CA PRO A 84 -14.18 -27.44 5.48
C PRO A 84 -14.84 -28.48 4.56
N GLY A 85 -14.10 -28.92 3.54
CA GLY A 85 -14.45 -30.07 2.69
C GLY A 85 -15.82 -29.95 2.01
N GLU A 86 -16.60 -31.02 2.07
CA GLU A 86 -17.93 -31.13 1.42
C GLU A 86 -18.96 -30.10 1.93
N LYS A 87 -18.69 -29.45 3.07
CA LYS A 87 -19.52 -28.37 3.62
C LYS A 87 -19.19 -27.00 3.03
N ALA A 88 -18.13 -26.87 2.22
CA ALA A 88 -17.79 -25.65 1.48
C ALA A 88 -18.85 -25.35 0.41
N LYS A 89 -19.90 -24.64 0.84
CA LYS A 89 -21.09 -24.28 0.05
C LYS A 89 -21.28 -22.77 -0.02
N THR A 90 -20.34 -21.97 0.50
CA THR A 90 -20.41 -20.51 0.50
C THR A 90 -20.13 -19.97 -0.91
N GLY A 91 -21.10 -19.27 -1.50
CA GLY A 91 -20.98 -18.73 -2.87
C GLY A 91 -19.86 -17.70 -3.02
N ARG A 92 -19.39 -17.49 -4.26
CA ARG A 92 -18.22 -16.63 -4.55
C ARG A 92 -18.40 -15.20 -4.02
N ALA A 93 -19.53 -14.56 -4.35
CA ALA A 93 -19.86 -13.24 -3.83
C ALA A 93 -19.92 -13.18 -2.29
N GLN A 94 -20.51 -14.19 -1.63
CA GLN A 94 -20.54 -14.27 -0.16
C GLN A 94 -19.12 -14.35 0.43
N ARG A 95 -18.26 -15.21 -0.14
CA ARG A 95 -16.85 -15.37 0.27
C ARG A 95 -16.10 -14.04 0.18
N SER A 96 -16.20 -13.32 -0.93
CA SER A 96 -15.58 -11.99 -1.12
C SER A 96 -16.03 -10.98 -0.05
N HIS A 97 -17.33 -10.91 0.25
CA HIS A 97 -17.86 -10.01 1.30
C HIS A 97 -17.41 -10.40 2.72
N LEU A 98 -17.38 -11.71 3.02
CA LEU A 98 -16.93 -12.24 4.31
C LEU A 98 -15.44 -11.95 4.54
N ARG A 99 -14.59 -12.23 3.54
CA ARG A 99 -13.15 -11.95 3.52
C ARG A 99 -12.85 -10.46 3.73
N LEU A 100 -13.49 -9.60 2.92
CA LEU A 100 -13.36 -8.14 3.05
C LEU A 100 -13.82 -7.62 4.41
N THR A 101 -14.93 -8.14 4.94
CA THR A 101 -15.44 -7.73 6.26
C THR A 101 -14.53 -8.20 7.38
N ALA A 102 -14.00 -9.42 7.31
CA ALA A 102 -13.05 -9.93 8.28
C ALA A 102 -11.76 -9.10 8.32
N ALA A 103 -11.18 -8.80 7.16
CA ALA A 103 -10.02 -7.94 7.02
C ALA A 103 -10.25 -6.52 7.57
N LYS A 104 -11.40 -5.91 7.26
CA LYS A 104 -11.80 -4.60 7.82
C LYS A 104 -12.00 -4.63 9.33
N CYS A 105 -12.47 -5.75 9.88
CA CYS A 105 -12.58 -5.96 11.32
C CYS A 105 -11.20 -6.08 11.99
N LEU A 106 -10.26 -6.83 11.39
CA LEU A 106 -8.88 -6.94 11.87
C LEU A 106 -8.16 -5.59 11.83
N LEU A 107 -8.26 -4.83 10.74
CA LEU A 107 -7.74 -3.45 10.68
C LEU A 107 -8.36 -2.54 11.76
N LYS A 108 -9.66 -2.70 12.07
CA LYS A 108 -10.33 -1.93 13.12
C LYS A 108 -9.79 -2.29 14.51
N LEU A 109 -9.51 -3.57 14.77
CA LEU A 109 -8.92 -4.05 16.03
C LEU A 109 -7.47 -3.55 16.18
N ALA A 110 -6.68 -3.61 15.12
CA ALA A 110 -5.31 -3.08 15.06
C ALA A 110 -5.20 -1.55 15.30
N THR A 111 -6.32 -0.82 15.42
CA THR A 111 -6.32 0.58 15.89
C THR A 111 -6.18 0.75 17.40
N GLN A 112 -6.04 -0.34 18.15
CA GLN A 112 -5.67 -0.34 19.58
C GLN A 112 -4.46 -1.27 19.77
N ASP A 113 -3.36 -0.77 20.33
CA ASP A 113 -2.09 -1.51 20.42
C ASP A 113 -2.22 -2.87 21.13
N ARG A 114 -3.06 -2.96 22.17
CA ARG A 114 -3.39 -4.20 22.89
C ARG A 114 -3.99 -5.31 22.02
N TYR A 115 -4.57 -4.94 20.88
CA TYR A 115 -5.18 -5.82 19.89
C TYR A 115 -4.29 -5.97 18.64
N ASP A 116 -3.52 -4.95 18.28
CA ASP A 116 -2.46 -5.09 17.27
C ASP A 116 -1.42 -6.14 17.70
N ALA A 117 -0.98 -6.10 18.97
CA ALA A 117 -0.02 -7.04 19.55
C ALA A 117 -0.46 -8.52 19.53
N LEU A 118 -1.72 -8.83 19.18
CA LEU A 118 -2.20 -10.20 18.98
C LEU A 118 -1.92 -10.75 17.58
N LEU A 119 -1.52 -9.90 16.63
CA LEU A 119 -1.16 -10.30 15.27
C LEU A 119 0.36 -10.45 15.14
N SER A 120 0.79 -11.66 14.75
CA SER A 120 2.17 -11.93 14.37
C SER A 120 2.54 -11.16 13.09
N VAL A 121 3.84 -11.01 12.83
CA VAL A 121 4.38 -10.41 11.60
C VAL A 121 3.74 -11.05 10.36
N THR A 122 3.81 -12.39 10.25
CA THR A 122 3.23 -13.16 9.15
C THR A 122 1.72 -12.93 8.96
N GLN A 123 0.97 -12.70 10.04
CA GLN A 123 -0.47 -12.40 9.93
C GLN A 123 -0.74 -10.98 9.43
N VAL A 124 0.12 -10.01 9.77
CA VAL A 124 0.06 -8.65 9.21
C VAL A 124 0.44 -8.66 7.72
N GLU A 125 1.43 -9.46 7.33
CA GLU A 125 1.82 -9.64 5.93
C GLU A 125 0.71 -10.31 5.11
N GLN A 126 0.12 -11.40 5.61
CA GLN A 126 -1.06 -12.05 5.01
C GLN A 126 -2.24 -11.09 4.83
N LEU A 127 -2.49 -10.21 5.82
CA LEU A 127 -3.47 -9.12 5.67
C LEU A 127 -3.04 -8.11 4.61
N GLY A 128 -1.75 -7.80 4.50
CA GLY A 128 -1.18 -6.93 3.47
C GLY A 128 -1.48 -7.41 2.05
N LEU A 129 -1.37 -8.71 1.78
CA LEU A 129 -1.64 -9.32 0.47
C LEU A 129 -3.09 -9.14 -0.02
N LEU A 130 -4.05 -8.79 0.83
CA LEU A 130 -5.43 -8.51 0.39
C LEU A 130 -5.60 -7.27 -0.50
N VAL A 131 -4.56 -6.43 -0.65
CA VAL A 131 -4.52 -5.41 -1.70
C VAL A 131 -4.33 -6.01 -3.10
N GLN A 132 -4.06 -7.31 -3.22
CA GLN A 132 -3.87 -8.08 -4.46
C GLN A 132 -4.86 -9.26 -4.58
N ASP A 133 -5.89 -9.26 -3.74
CA ASP A 133 -7.04 -10.17 -3.82
C ASP A 133 -7.60 -10.30 -5.25
N THR A 134 -8.12 -11.46 -5.64
CA THR A 134 -8.69 -11.67 -6.98
C THR A 134 -9.85 -10.70 -7.28
N CYS A 135 -10.64 -10.36 -6.25
CA CYS A 135 -11.82 -9.50 -6.38
C CYS A 135 -11.46 -8.02 -6.21
N PHE A 136 -11.71 -7.20 -7.24
CA PHE A 136 -11.45 -5.74 -7.20
C PHE A 136 -12.11 -5.05 -5.99
N GLN A 137 -13.36 -5.39 -5.67
CA GLN A 137 -14.07 -4.78 -4.55
C GLN A 137 -13.49 -5.18 -3.18
N VAL A 138 -12.80 -6.32 -3.10
CA VAL A 138 -12.00 -6.69 -1.92
C VAL A 138 -10.70 -5.88 -1.89
N ARG A 139 -9.90 -5.89 -2.98
CA ARG A 139 -8.66 -5.09 -3.10
C ARG A 139 -8.88 -3.63 -2.71
N PHE A 140 -9.72 -2.94 -3.48
CA PHE A 140 -9.96 -1.52 -3.33
C PHE A 140 -10.71 -1.20 -2.03
N GLY A 141 -11.63 -2.07 -1.63
CA GLY A 141 -12.36 -1.94 -0.38
C GLY A 141 -11.47 -2.06 0.86
N TYR A 142 -10.45 -2.93 0.82
CA TYR A 142 -9.46 -3.10 1.88
C TYR A 142 -8.44 -1.96 1.87
N LEU A 143 -7.85 -1.67 0.70
CA LEU A 143 -6.90 -0.58 0.48
C LEU A 143 -7.43 0.77 0.97
N THR A 144 -8.66 1.13 0.57
CA THR A 144 -9.31 2.39 1.00
C THR A 144 -9.40 2.47 2.53
N LYS A 145 -9.67 1.34 3.20
CA LYS A 145 -9.80 1.31 4.66
C LYS A 145 -8.45 1.40 5.36
N LEU A 146 -7.43 0.73 4.83
CA LEU A 146 -6.05 0.80 5.31
C LEU A 146 -5.48 2.22 5.16
N VAL A 147 -5.55 2.79 3.95
CA VAL A 147 -5.12 4.17 3.65
C VAL A 147 -5.80 5.19 4.56
N ALA A 148 -7.11 5.05 4.80
CA ALA A 148 -7.83 5.94 5.72
C ALA A 148 -7.30 5.87 7.16
N TYR A 149 -6.93 4.71 7.68
CA TYR A 149 -6.34 4.59 9.02
C TYR A 149 -4.89 5.08 9.08
N LEU A 150 -4.09 4.85 8.03
CA LEU A 150 -2.72 5.34 7.93
C LEU A 150 -2.67 6.88 7.84
N THR A 151 -3.55 7.48 7.04
CA THR A 151 -3.69 8.96 6.92
C THR A 151 -4.05 9.60 8.26
N GLN A 152 -4.91 8.93 9.05
CA GLN A 152 -5.33 9.39 10.37
C GLN A 152 -4.34 9.03 11.49
N LEU A 153 -3.22 8.35 11.18
CA LEU A 153 -2.25 7.82 12.17
C LEU A 153 -2.92 6.94 13.24
N ARG A 154 -3.97 6.20 12.87
CA ARG A 154 -4.79 5.38 13.76
C ARG A 154 -4.42 3.91 13.79
N ILE A 155 -3.46 3.47 12.97
CA ILE A 155 -2.97 2.10 12.91
C ILE A 155 -1.43 2.15 12.89
N PRO A 156 -0.73 1.18 13.52
CA PRO A 156 0.73 1.15 13.51
C PRO A 156 1.33 1.14 12.11
N HIS A 157 2.55 1.69 11.97
CA HIS A 157 3.20 1.85 10.68
C HIS A 157 3.62 0.51 10.02
N ARG A 158 3.58 -0.61 10.75
CA ARG A 158 3.89 -1.95 10.20
C ARG A 158 2.93 -2.41 9.09
N TYR A 159 1.76 -1.77 8.94
CA TYR A 159 0.83 -2.00 7.83
C TYR A 159 1.08 -1.12 6.60
N LEU A 160 1.96 -0.11 6.70
CA LEU A 160 2.25 0.81 5.60
C LEU A 160 2.88 0.14 4.36
N PRO A 161 3.79 -0.86 4.46
CA PRO A 161 4.37 -1.52 3.28
C PRO A 161 3.35 -2.12 2.32
N ALA A 162 2.22 -2.61 2.83
CA ALA A 162 1.18 -3.23 2.02
C ALA A 162 0.62 -2.29 0.93
N VAL A 163 0.63 -0.97 1.13
CA VAL A 163 0.11 -0.04 0.11
C VAL A 163 0.97 -0.02 -1.16
N PHE A 164 2.23 -0.46 -1.11
CA PHE A 164 3.12 -0.48 -2.28
C PHE A 164 2.92 -1.70 -3.20
N LEU A 165 2.21 -2.73 -2.72
CA LEU A 165 1.89 -3.91 -3.53
C LEU A 165 0.87 -3.63 -4.65
N VAL A 166 0.21 -2.46 -4.65
CA VAL A 166 -0.78 -2.06 -5.67
C VAL A 166 -0.17 -1.79 -7.06
N VAL A 167 1.16 -1.84 -7.24
CA VAL A 167 1.81 -1.55 -8.54
C VAL A 167 1.32 -2.47 -9.68
N PHE A 168 0.91 -3.69 -9.35
CA PHE A 168 0.34 -4.68 -10.28
C PHE A 168 -1.19 -4.70 -10.32
N ASP A 169 -1.88 -3.88 -9.52
CA ASP A 169 -3.34 -3.78 -9.56
C ASP A 169 -3.77 -3.35 -10.98
N PRO A 170 -4.70 -4.05 -11.65
CA PRO A 170 -5.05 -3.74 -13.03
C PRO A 170 -5.78 -2.39 -13.13
N GLU A 171 -6.56 -2.00 -12.13
CA GLU A 171 -7.27 -0.73 -12.08
C GLU A 171 -6.33 0.45 -11.72
N SER A 172 -6.42 1.53 -12.49
CA SER A 172 -5.62 2.73 -12.22
C SER A 172 -5.99 3.44 -10.92
N GLU A 173 -7.20 3.23 -10.39
CA GLU A 173 -7.73 3.88 -9.20
C GLU A 173 -6.99 3.49 -7.91
N ALA A 174 -6.62 2.21 -7.76
CA ALA A 174 -5.85 1.74 -6.60
C ALA A 174 -4.47 2.40 -6.54
N LYS A 175 -3.76 2.39 -7.68
CA LYS A 175 -2.46 3.07 -7.84
C LYS A 175 -2.58 4.58 -7.60
N ALA A 176 -3.54 5.25 -8.23
CA ALA A 176 -3.77 6.70 -8.06
C ALA A 176 -4.08 7.07 -6.59
N THR A 177 -4.86 6.24 -5.89
CA THR A 177 -5.14 6.38 -4.45
C THR A 177 -3.86 6.36 -3.64
N VAL A 178 -2.97 5.39 -3.86
CA VAL A 178 -1.69 5.29 -3.14
C VAL A 178 -0.73 6.42 -3.49
N LYS A 179 -0.58 6.78 -4.78
CA LYS A 179 0.27 7.92 -5.18
C LYS A 179 -0.20 9.22 -4.50
N THR A 180 -1.52 9.45 -4.44
CA THR A 180 -2.11 10.61 -3.78
C THR A 180 -1.91 10.59 -2.26
N PHE A 181 -2.10 9.43 -1.63
CA PHE A 181 -1.88 9.23 -0.20
C PHE A 181 -0.42 9.51 0.19
N VAL A 182 0.55 8.82 -0.41
CA VAL A 182 1.98 8.96 -0.05
C VAL A 182 2.46 10.40 -0.26
N LYS A 183 2.13 11.02 -1.40
CA LYS A 183 2.48 12.42 -1.68
C LYS A 183 1.91 13.40 -0.64
N ARG A 184 0.66 13.22 -0.23
CA ARG A 184 0.04 14.06 0.83
C ARG A 184 0.69 13.80 2.18
N GLN A 185 0.96 12.55 2.51
CA GLN A 185 1.45 12.17 3.83
C GLN A 185 2.90 12.63 4.06
N LEU A 186 3.77 12.54 3.05
CA LEU A 186 5.13 13.09 3.08
C LEU A 186 5.17 14.62 3.20
N ALA A 187 4.10 15.32 2.80
CA ALA A 187 3.96 16.77 2.92
C ALA A 187 3.37 17.23 4.27
N LEU A 188 2.97 16.32 5.17
CA LEU A 188 2.45 16.70 6.48
C LEU A 188 3.57 17.03 7.48
N PRO A 189 3.53 18.18 8.17
CA PRO A 189 4.54 18.53 9.17
C PRO A 189 4.74 17.46 10.26
N ILE A 190 3.65 16.84 10.75
CA ILE A 190 3.76 15.75 11.74
C ILE A 190 4.57 14.55 11.25
N ILE A 191 4.59 14.27 9.94
CA ILE A 191 5.41 13.21 9.37
C ILE A 191 6.87 13.66 9.27
N GLN A 192 7.11 14.90 8.84
CA GLN A 192 8.46 15.46 8.72
C GLN A 192 9.14 15.64 10.09
N ASP A 193 8.38 16.03 11.13
CA ASP A 193 8.89 16.34 12.46
C ASP A 193 8.93 15.12 13.40
N ARG A 194 7.80 14.41 13.56
CA ARG A 194 7.64 13.36 14.58
C ARG A 194 7.94 11.96 14.04
N PHE A 195 7.70 11.73 12.75
CA PHE A 195 7.96 10.46 12.07
C PHE A 195 9.04 10.64 10.99
N ALA A 196 10.01 11.51 11.26
CA ALA A 196 11.16 11.75 10.39
C ALA A 196 11.81 10.41 10.00
N SER A 197 12.19 10.29 8.73
CA SER A 197 12.76 9.08 8.16
C SER A 197 11.83 7.84 8.11
N LEU A 198 10.56 7.90 8.55
CA LEU A 198 9.69 6.72 8.60
C LEU A 198 9.51 6.05 7.23
N TYR A 199 9.33 6.85 6.18
CA TYR A 199 9.10 6.34 4.83
C TYR A 199 10.38 5.75 4.23
N GLU A 200 11.52 6.34 4.55
CA GLU A 200 12.86 5.90 4.18
C GLU A 200 13.20 4.56 4.83
N VAL A 201 13.06 4.43 6.16
CA VAL A 201 13.39 3.18 6.88
C VAL A 201 12.39 2.06 6.63
N MET A 202 11.17 2.39 6.22
CA MET A 202 10.15 1.41 5.84
C MET A 202 10.60 0.49 4.70
N ILE A 203 11.57 0.87 3.85
CA ILE A 203 12.07 -0.01 2.79
C ILE A 203 12.49 -1.38 3.34
N ALA A 204 13.05 -1.44 4.56
CA ALA A 204 13.38 -2.69 5.23
C ALA A 204 12.13 -3.58 5.47
N ARG A 205 11.01 -3.00 5.89
CA ARG A 205 9.73 -3.71 6.05
C ARG A 205 9.09 -4.10 4.72
N LEU A 206 9.29 -3.31 3.66
CA LEU A 206 8.80 -3.63 2.32
C LEU A 206 9.60 -4.80 1.71
N LEU A 207 10.93 -4.78 1.81
CA LEU A 207 11.77 -5.88 1.32
C LEU A 207 11.55 -7.17 2.14
N HIS A 208 11.25 -7.05 3.44
CA HIS A 208 10.79 -8.18 4.27
C HIS A 208 9.46 -8.78 3.76
N LEU A 209 8.41 -7.96 3.61
CA LEU A 209 7.12 -8.38 3.04
C LEU A 209 7.26 -9.02 1.65
N LEU A 210 8.20 -8.54 0.83
CA LEU A 210 8.50 -9.12 -0.48
C LEU A 210 9.27 -10.44 -0.40
N ALA A 211 10.16 -10.62 0.59
CA ALA A 211 10.88 -11.88 0.82
C ALA A 211 9.95 -13.04 1.23
N HIS A 212 8.85 -12.70 1.92
CA HIS A 212 7.78 -13.61 2.37
C HIS A 212 6.61 -13.74 1.39
N HIS A 213 6.61 -12.99 0.28
CA HIS A 213 5.52 -13.02 -0.69
C HIS A 213 5.39 -14.42 -1.33
N PRO A 214 4.17 -15.00 -1.44
CA PRO A 214 3.98 -16.38 -1.91
C PRO A 214 4.57 -16.66 -3.29
N ASP A 215 4.59 -15.66 -4.16
CA ASP A 215 5.14 -15.74 -5.52
C ASP A 215 6.65 -15.44 -5.61
N PHE A 216 7.34 -15.04 -4.54
CA PHE A 216 8.76 -14.68 -4.62
C PHE A 216 9.65 -15.92 -4.77
N ARG A 217 10.48 -15.92 -5.81
CA ARG A 217 11.43 -17.00 -6.12
C ARG A 217 12.75 -16.36 -6.55
N SER A 218 13.78 -16.53 -5.72
CA SER A 218 15.09 -15.87 -5.86
C SER A 218 15.96 -16.45 -6.97
N ASP A 219 15.70 -17.69 -7.37
CA ASP A 219 16.28 -18.40 -8.51
C ASP A 219 15.67 -17.98 -9.86
N ASN A 220 14.43 -17.47 -9.88
CA ASN A 220 13.74 -17.09 -11.10
C ASN A 220 13.97 -15.62 -11.46
N ASN A 221 14.81 -15.40 -12.48
CA ASN A 221 15.13 -14.08 -13.01
C ASN A 221 13.89 -13.26 -13.44
N GLN A 222 12.89 -13.87 -14.07
CA GLN A 222 11.67 -13.16 -14.47
C GLN A 222 10.86 -12.67 -13.26
N VAL A 223 10.80 -13.49 -12.19
CA VAL A 223 10.18 -13.10 -10.92
C VAL A 223 10.95 -11.95 -10.27
N LEU A 224 12.29 -11.95 -10.31
CA LEU A 224 13.09 -10.81 -9.84
C LEU A 224 12.74 -9.51 -10.60
N HIS A 225 12.56 -9.57 -11.93
CA HIS A 225 12.14 -8.40 -12.72
C HIS A 225 10.72 -7.92 -12.37
N LEU A 226 9.80 -8.82 -12.02
CA LEU A 226 8.49 -8.43 -11.49
C LEU A 226 8.64 -7.77 -10.11
N PHE A 227 9.43 -8.37 -9.20
CA PHE A 227 9.59 -7.87 -7.84
C PHE A 227 10.32 -6.53 -7.76
N ALA A 228 11.23 -6.26 -8.70
CA ALA A 228 11.85 -4.96 -8.87
C ALA A 228 10.80 -3.84 -9.04
N ARG A 229 9.66 -4.10 -9.67
CA ARG A 229 8.60 -3.09 -9.88
C ARG A 229 7.94 -2.61 -8.57
N TYR A 230 7.86 -3.45 -7.54
CA TYR A 230 7.40 -3.00 -6.21
C TYR A 230 8.38 -1.99 -5.60
N VAL A 231 9.67 -2.27 -5.73
CA VAL A 231 10.76 -1.43 -5.19
C VAL A 231 10.89 -0.14 -5.98
N GLU A 232 10.79 -0.20 -7.30
CA GLU A 232 10.72 0.97 -8.19
C GLU A 232 9.52 1.87 -7.87
N PHE A 233 8.33 1.29 -7.64
CA PHE A 233 7.13 2.06 -7.26
C PHE A 233 7.28 2.75 -5.91
N TYR A 234 7.93 2.10 -4.94
CA TYR A 234 8.33 2.75 -3.69
C TYR A 234 9.31 3.90 -3.94
N PHE A 235 10.36 3.71 -4.76
CA PHE A 235 11.32 4.77 -5.07
C PHE A 235 10.70 5.91 -5.90
N GLU A 236 9.70 5.66 -6.73
CA GLU A 236 8.94 6.70 -7.46
C GLU A 236 8.25 7.67 -6.49
N LEU A 237 7.79 7.18 -5.35
CA LEU A 237 6.97 7.94 -4.39
C LEU A 237 7.73 8.48 -3.19
N VAL A 238 8.85 7.85 -2.81
CA VAL A 238 9.57 8.15 -1.55
C VAL A 238 11.01 8.64 -1.78
N ALA A 239 11.71 8.16 -2.82
CA ALA A 239 13.12 8.50 -3.01
C ALA A 239 13.29 9.88 -3.65
N THR A 240 14.19 10.68 -3.10
CA THR A 240 14.55 12.03 -3.52
C THR A 240 16.07 12.21 -3.42
N ALA A 241 16.62 13.21 -4.11
CA ALA A 241 18.05 13.52 -4.04
C ALA A 241 18.59 13.75 -2.61
N SER A 242 17.74 14.20 -1.67
CA SER A 242 18.14 14.46 -0.28
C SER A 242 18.05 13.25 0.66
N ASN A 243 17.26 12.22 0.35
CA ASN A 243 17.07 11.05 1.22
C ASN A 243 17.59 9.72 0.65
N VAL A 244 17.98 9.69 -0.63
CA VAL A 244 18.43 8.45 -1.30
C VAL A 244 19.62 7.77 -0.62
N SER A 245 20.55 8.53 -0.04
CA SER A 245 21.66 7.99 0.76
C SER A 245 21.21 7.22 2.00
N LEU A 246 20.15 7.70 2.68
CA LEU A 246 19.58 7.00 3.84
C LEU A 246 18.89 5.71 3.40
N ILE A 247 18.09 5.76 2.34
CA ILE A 247 17.41 4.58 1.77
C ILE A 247 18.47 3.53 1.37
N PHE A 248 19.54 3.94 0.68
CA PHE A 248 20.65 3.07 0.32
C PHE A 248 21.34 2.46 1.55
N HIS A 249 21.63 3.26 2.57
CA HIS A 249 22.20 2.76 3.83
C HIS A 249 21.31 1.70 4.50
N VAL A 250 20.00 1.94 4.62
CA VAL A 250 19.05 0.99 5.23
C VAL A 250 19.02 -0.32 4.45
N VAL A 251 18.97 -0.25 3.12
CA VAL A 251 18.98 -1.46 2.27
C VAL A 251 20.29 -2.23 2.43
N THR A 252 21.45 -1.56 2.47
CA THR A 252 22.75 -2.19 2.69
C THR A 252 22.85 -2.87 4.06
N GLN A 253 22.27 -2.29 5.11
CA GLN A 253 22.22 -2.91 6.44
C GLN A 253 21.36 -4.19 6.49
N LEU A 254 20.53 -4.49 5.50
CA LEU A 254 19.83 -5.79 5.44
C LEU A 254 20.78 -6.98 5.26
N LYS A 255 22.02 -6.75 4.82
CA LYS A 255 23.07 -7.79 4.74
C LYS A 255 23.84 -8.01 6.06
N THR A 256 23.52 -7.25 7.12
CA THR A 256 24.13 -7.40 8.46
C THR A 256 23.18 -8.03 9.49
N VAL A 257 22.01 -8.50 9.04
CA VAL A 257 20.95 -9.07 9.88
C VAL A 257 20.39 -10.37 9.30
N VAL A 258 19.73 -11.17 10.15
CA VAL A 258 18.92 -12.33 9.78
C VAL A 258 17.44 -12.01 9.98
N ASP A 259 16.60 -12.49 9.08
CA ASP A 259 15.15 -12.45 9.20
C ASP A 259 14.65 -13.48 10.23
N ARG A 260 13.93 -13.02 11.26
CA ARG A 260 13.39 -13.87 12.33
C ARG A 260 12.30 -14.83 11.91
N THR A 261 11.61 -14.52 10.81
CA THR A 261 10.43 -15.27 10.33
C THR A 261 10.74 -16.12 9.11
N ALA A 262 11.93 -15.98 8.52
CA ALA A 262 12.37 -16.78 7.37
C ALA A 262 12.48 -18.28 7.70
N GLN A 263 11.90 -19.11 6.85
CA GLN A 263 12.23 -20.53 6.79
C GLN A 263 13.64 -20.70 6.20
N GLN A 264 14.30 -21.83 6.45
CA GLN A 264 15.70 -22.02 6.07
C GLN A 264 15.95 -21.89 4.55
N GLN A 265 14.98 -22.25 3.71
CA GLN A 265 15.00 -22.07 2.26
C GLN A 265 14.80 -20.61 1.81
N GLN A 266 14.32 -19.72 2.68
CA GLN A 266 14.00 -18.32 2.39
C GLN A 266 15.03 -17.34 2.96
N MET A 267 16.01 -17.79 3.75
CA MET A 267 16.98 -16.91 4.41
C MET A 267 17.78 -16.03 3.42
N ASP A 268 18.10 -16.55 2.24
CA ASP A 268 18.81 -15.80 1.19
C ASP A 268 17.92 -14.72 0.51
N ASN A 269 16.58 -14.80 0.62
CA ASN A 269 15.66 -13.92 -0.10
C ASN A 269 15.86 -12.44 0.27
N ILE A 270 16.08 -12.14 1.55
CA ILE A 270 16.30 -10.75 2.00
C ILE A 270 17.61 -10.17 1.45
N TYR A 271 18.65 -10.99 1.29
CA TYR A 271 19.92 -10.56 0.71
C TYR A 271 19.83 -10.36 -0.81
N VAL A 272 19.08 -11.22 -1.52
CA VAL A 272 18.76 -11.05 -2.95
C VAL A 272 17.99 -9.74 -3.17
N LEU A 273 16.96 -9.48 -2.36
CA LEU A 273 16.17 -8.25 -2.44
C LEU A 273 16.95 -7.00 -2.00
N SER A 274 17.90 -7.12 -1.07
CA SER A 274 18.84 -6.04 -0.71
C SER A 274 19.77 -5.70 -1.87
N ASP A 275 20.45 -6.68 -2.49
CA ASP A 275 21.32 -6.43 -3.64
C ASP A 275 20.53 -5.87 -4.83
N MET A 276 19.31 -6.37 -5.07
CA MET A 276 18.39 -5.84 -6.09
C MET A 276 18.04 -4.37 -5.81
N ALA A 277 17.64 -4.02 -4.59
CA ALA A 277 17.28 -2.66 -4.23
C ALA A 277 18.47 -1.70 -4.27
N GLN A 278 19.68 -2.14 -3.89
CA GLN A 278 20.92 -1.37 -4.07
C GLN A 278 21.20 -1.06 -5.55
N TYR A 279 21.07 -2.05 -6.45
CA TYR A 279 21.22 -1.84 -7.89
C TYR A 279 20.20 -0.84 -8.44
N LEU A 280 18.92 -0.99 -8.07
CA LEU A 280 17.84 -0.10 -8.51
C LEU A 280 18.03 1.35 -8.01
N ILE A 281 18.62 1.55 -6.83
CA ILE A 281 18.99 2.90 -6.34
C ILE A 281 20.10 3.49 -7.21
N GLN A 282 21.11 2.71 -7.59
CA GLN A 282 22.20 3.19 -8.47
C GLN A 282 21.66 3.57 -9.86
N GLU A 283 20.80 2.73 -10.45
CA GLU A 283 20.10 2.99 -11.72
C GLU A 283 19.25 4.29 -11.63
N LYS A 284 18.53 4.48 -10.50
CA LYS A 284 17.75 5.69 -10.25
C LYS A 284 18.63 6.94 -10.09
N CYS A 285 19.73 6.86 -9.35
CA CYS A 285 20.65 7.99 -9.19
C CYS A 285 21.29 8.39 -10.52
N GLN A 286 21.69 7.43 -11.37
CA GLN A 286 22.24 7.70 -12.70
C GLN A 286 21.21 8.37 -13.61
N SER A 287 19.97 7.85 -13.66
CA SER A 287 18.90 8.38 -14.52
C SER A 287 18.43 9.78 -14.13
N HIS A 288 18.46 10.13 -12.84
CA HIS A 288 18.10 11.47 -12.34
C HIS A 288 19.31 12.38 -12.01
N GLN A 289 20.54 11.95 -12.32
CA GLN A 289 21.79 12.65 -12.01
C GLN A 289 21.94 13.04 -10.52
N TRP A 290 21.45 12.19 -9.61
CA TRP A 290 21.62 12.37 -8.17
C TRP A 290 22.99 11.87 -7.72
N SER A 291 23.65 12.63 -6.84
CA SER A 291 24.81 12.12 -6.11
C SER A 291 24.35 11.13 -5.04
N LEU A 292 25.16 10.09 -4.80
CA LEU A 292 24.93 9.09 -3.76
C LEU A 292 26.08 9.12 -2.74
N PRO A 293 26.17 10.17 -1.88
CA PRO A 293 27.15 10.20 -0.81
C PRO A 293 26.84 9.16 0.26
N SER A 294 27.87 8.74 1.01
CA SER A 294 27.70 7.91 2.21
C SER A 294 26.79 8.61 3.23
N TYR A 295 25.80 7.89 3.77
CA TYR A 295 24.96 8.41 4.84
C TYR A 295 25.78 8.57 6.14
N PRO A 296 25.76 9.74 6.80
CA PRO A 296 26.63 10.02 7.94
C PRO A 296 26.10 9.51 9.30
N GLY A 297 24.85 9.06 9.37
CA GLY A 297 24.24 8.54 10.59
C GLY A 297 24.25 7.02 10.67
N THR A 298 23.86 6.48 11.82
CA THR A 298 23.58 5.05 12.02
C THR A 298 22.08 4.81 12.06
N VAL A 299 21.60 3.90 11.22
CA VAL A 299 20.20 3.43 11.24
C VAL A 299 20.20 1.92 11.14
N TYR A 300 19.54 1.27 12.11
CA TYR A 300 19.44 -0.19 12.18
C TYR A 300 18.13 -0.68 11.54
N PRO A 301 18.11 -1.88 10.94
CA PRO A 301 16.88 -2.51 10.49
C PRO A 301 15.85 -2.71 11.63
N PRO A 302 14.55 -2.81 11.34
CA PRO A 302 13.50 -2.97 12.35
C PRO A 302 13.73 -4.20 13.25
N SER A 303 13.95 -3.95 14.54
CA SER A 303 14.28 -4.98 15.55
C SER A 303 13.09 -5.85 15.97
N ASP A 304 11.91 -5.67 15.38
CA ASP A 304 10.78 -6.60 15.45
C ASP A 304 10.82 -7.67 14.35
N LEU A 305 11.50 -7.40 13.22
CA LEU A 305 11.63 -8.31 12.08
C LEU A 305 12.98 -9.04 12.03
N PHE A 306 14.04 -8.38 12.51
CA PHE A 306 15.42 -8.78 12.26
C PHE A 306 16.24 -8.98 13.54
N ASP A 307 17.17 -9.93 13.50
CA ASP A 307 18.24 -10.13 14.48
C ASP A 307 19.60 -9.79 13.86
N SER A 308 20.51 -9.21 14.65
CA SER A 308 21.87 -8.90 14.18
C SER A 308 22.68 -10.17 13.95
N LEU A 309 23.39 -10.24 12.81
CA LEU A 309 24.42 -11.26 12.60
C LEU A 309 25.59 -11.00 13.55
N THR A 310 25.86 -11.95 14.44
CA THR A 310 26.97 -11.89 15.41
C THR A 310 28.24 -12.62 14.94
N ASP A 311 28.11 -13.52 13.96
CA ASP A 311 29.22 -14.30 13.40
C ASP A 311 30.01 -13.47 12.35
N PRO A 312 31.28 -13.12 12.61
CA PRO A 312 32.10 -12.34 11.68
C PRO A 312 32.38 -13.05 10.35
N ASP A 313 32.45 -14.39 10.34
CA ASP A 313 32.72 -15.16 9.13
C ASP A 313 31.49 -15.17 8.22
N GLN A 314 30.28 -15.29 8.79
CA GLN A 314 29.03 -15.18 8.01
C GLN A 314 28.84 -13.77 7.45
N LEU A 315 29.10 -12.73 8.26
CA LEU A 315 29.10 -11.34 7.78
C LEU A 315 30.08 -11.15 6.60
N SER A 316 31.31 -11.65 6.73
CA SER A 316 32.34 -11.59 5.68
C SER A 316 31.91 -12.34 4.40
N ARG A 317 31.26 -13.51 4.54
CA ARG A 317 30.71 -14.29 3.41
C ARG A 317 29.56 -13.58 2.72
N ILE A 318 28.58 -13.08 3.47
CA ILE A 318 27.39 -12.38 2.94
C ILE A 318 27.78 -11.05 2.29
N ALA A 319 28.72 -10.31 2.87
CA ALA A 319 29.23 -9.06 2.29
C ALA A 319 29.96 -9.28 0.95
N LYS A 320 30.76 -10.35 0.83
CA LYS A 320 31.50 -10.70 -0.39
C LYS A 320 30.63 -11.38 -1.46
N ARG A 321 29.55 -12.07 -1.06
CA ARG A 321 28.61 -12.70 -1.98
C ARG A 321 27.68 -11.65 -2.58
N SER A 322 27.67 -11.60 -3.92
CA SER A 322 26.53 -11.01 -4.64
C SER A 322 25.47 -12.09 -4.80
N PHE A 323 24.26 -11.77 -4.35
CA PHE A 323 23.08 -12.64 -4.40
C PHE A 323 22.24 -12.40 -5.65
N LEU A 324 22.45 -11.27 -6.34
CA LEU A 324 21.73 -10.89 -7.55
C LEU A 324 22.30 -11.60 -8.79
N PRO A 325 21.48 -12.34 -9.57
CA PRO A 325 21.95 -12.99 -10.80
C PRO A 325 22.49 -11.99 -11.82
N LYS A 326 23.61 -12.32 -12.48
CA LYS A 326 24.25 -11.45 -13.49
C LYS A 326 23.32 -11.14 -14.67
N ASP A 327 22.44 -12.05 -15.02
CA ASP A 327 21.52 -11.89 -16.15
C ASP A 327 20.51 -10.76 -15.90
N PHE A 328 20.11 -10.53 -14.64
CA PHE A 328 19.21 -9.44 -14.25
C PHE A 328 19.84 -8.06 -14.53
N THR A 329 21.11 -7.89 -14.18
CA THR A 329 21.82 -6.61 -14.37
C THR A 329 22.17 -6.38 -15.84
N GLN A 330 22.43 -7.44 -16.63
CA GLN A 330 22.65 -7.35 -18.08
C GLN A 330 21.37 -6.98 -18.85
N GLN A 331 20.21 -7.56 -18.50
CA GLN A 331 18.93 -7.22 -19.13
C GLN A 331 18.51 -5.77 -18.84
N ARG A 332 18.78 -5.26 -17.63
CA ARG A 332 18.55 -3.83 -17.32
C ARG A 332 19.51 -2.90 -18.07
N ALA A 333 20.81 -3.18 -18.06
CA ALA A 333 21.80 -2.35 -18.76
C ALA A 333 21.51 -2.21 -20.27
N THR A 334 21.09 -3.30 -20.93
CA THR A 334 20.69 -3.25 -22.35
C THR A 334 19.41 -2.45 -22.58
N THR A 335 18.43 -2.53 -21.68
CA THR A 335 17.19 -1.73 -21.74
C THR A 335 17.46 -0.24 -21.59
N VAL A 336 18.33 0.17 -20.65
CA VAL A 336 18.74 1.58 -20.46
C VAL A 336 19.52 2.11 -21.67
N GLY A 337 20.42 1.31 -22.25
CA GLY A 337 21.17 1.71 -23.45
C GLY A 337 20.29 1.92 -24.71
N GLN A 338 19.20 1.15 -24.84
CA GLN A 338 18.25 1.32 -25.94
C GLN A 338 17.39 2.59 -25.79
N SER A 339 16.99 2.96 -24.56
CA SER A 339 16.17 4.16 -24.35
C SER A 339 16.94 5.47 -24.66
N GLN A 340 18.25 5.51 -24.40
CA GLN A 340 19.08 6.69 -24.73
C GLN A 340 19.46 6.82 -26.21
N THR A 341 19.33 5.75 -27.02
CA THR A 341 19.69 5.77 -28.44
C THR A 341 18.50 5.99 -29.39
N GLY A 342 17.27 6.08 -28.86
CA GLY A 342 16.04 6.27 -29.63
C GLY A 342 15.88 7.63 -30.34
N HIS A 343 16.61 8.66 -29.92
CA HIS A 343 16.46 10.04 -30.43
C HIS A 343 17.49 10.47 -31.50
N SER A 344 18.06 9.54 -32.29
CA SER A 344 18.67 9.91 -33.57
C SER A 344 18.70 8.79 -34.60
N ARG A 345 17.57 8.58 -35.30
CA ARG A 345 17.57 7.89 -36.60
C ARG A 345 16.51 8.44 -37.53
N VAL A 346 16.79 9.65 -38.04
CA VAL A 346 16.16 10.18 -39.26
C VAL A 346 16.33 9.13 -40.36
N ARG A 347 15.23 8.50 -40.78
CA ARG A 347 15.22 7.52 -41.88
C ARG A 347 15.52 8.26 -43.19
N LYS A 348 16.75 8.14 -43.70
CA LYS A 348 17.06 8.50 -45.10
C LYS A 348 16.26 7.59 -46.03
N PRO A 349 15.63 8.12 -47.10
CA PRO A 349 14.85 7.30 -48.03
C PRO A 349 15.77 6.35 -48.80
N VAL A 350 15.36 5.08 -48.90
CA VAL A 350 16.10 4.06 -49.65
C VAL A 350 15.88 4.29 -51.14
N ARG A 351 16.98 4.58 -51.85
CA ARG A 351 17.03 4.80 -53.29
C ARG A 351 16.98 3.45 -54.02
N SER A 352 15.83 3.09 -54.58
CA SER A 352 15.71 1.90 -55.44
C SER A 352 16.54 2.07 -56.72
N LYS A 353 17.19 0.99 -57.15
CA LYS A 353 17.85 0.88 -58.46
C LYS A 353 17.13 -0.13 -59.35
N THR A 354 17.15 0.15 -60.63
CA THR A 354 16.31 -0.43 -61.69
C THR A 354 16.82 -1.72 -62.30
N ALA A 355 15.87 -2.57 -62.71
CA ALA A 355 15.92 -3.54 -63.81
C ALA A 355 14.49 -4.06 -64.07
N THR A 356 14.01 -4.44 -65.26
CA THR A 356 14.31 -4.11 -66.68
C THR A 356 13.03 -4.49 -67.45
N SER A 357 12.44 -3.65 -68.32
CA SER A 357 12.61 -3.75 -69.78
C SER A 357 11.63 -2.82 -70.54
N GLN A 358 12.05 -2.38 -71.72
CA GLN A 358 11.36 -1.96 -72.96
C GLN A 358 9.79 -1.99 -73.01
N ARG A 359 9.07 -1.16 -73.79
CA ARG A 359 9.40 -0.63 -75.14
C ARG A 359 8.42 0.49 -75.63
N GLY A 360 8.93 1.67 -76.01
CA GLY A 360 8.34 2.65 -76.97
C GLY A 360 7.03 3.38 -76.61
N ARG A 361 6.62 4.48 -77.28
CA ARG A 361 7.34 5.46 -78.15
C ARG A 361 6.43 6.69 -78.46
N LYS A 362 6.82 7.90 -78.00
CA LYS A 362 6.32 9.25 -78.42
C LYS A 362 4.79 9.49 -78.19
N THR A 363 4.23 10.70 -78.04
CA THR A 363 4.56 12.10 -78.41
C THR A 363 4.17 13.05 -77.25
N THR A 364 4.97 14.05 -76.85
CA THR A 364 4.88 15.48 -77.26
C THR A 364 3.44 16.02 -77.45
N SER A 365 3.00 17.15 -76.88
CA SER A 365 3.72 18.23 -76.15
C SER A 365 2.78 19.32 -75.59
N LYS A 366 3.25 20.06 -74.55
CA LYS A 366 2.93 21.48 -74.18
C LYS A 366 1.48 21.79 -73.74
N ALA A 367 1.23 22.37 -72.55
CA ALA A 367 1.46 23.77 -72.10
C ALA A 367 0.44 24.75 -72.72
N GLN A 368 -0.11 25.79 -72.09
CA GLN A 368 0.04 26.48 -70.78
C GLN A 368 -1.35 26.55 -70.09
N GLY A 369 -1.60 27.08 -68.89
CA GLY A 369 -0.87 27.89 -67.90
C GLY A 369 -1.82 28.10 -66.71
N GLU A 370 -1.27 28.12 -65.49
CA GLU A 370 -1.26 29.30 -64.60
C GLU A 370 -2.60 29.71 -63.96
N SER A 371 -2.58 29.62 -62.61
CA SER A 371 -3.30 30.45 -61.61
C SER A 371 -4.83 30.37 -61.55
N ASP A 372 -5.46 30.33 -60.37
CA ASP A 372 -4.94 30.57 -59.01
C ASP A 372 -5.74 29.78 -57.94
N GLN A 373 -5.23 29.87 -56.71
CA GLN A 373 -5.89 29.80 -55.38
C GLN A 373 -7.43 29.61 -55.28
N ASP A 374 -8.00 29.05 -54.22
CA ASP A 374 -7.53 28.27 -53.06
C ASP A 374 -8.77 27.76 -52.27
N THR A 375 -8.57 26.77 -51.39
CA THR A 375 -9.41 26.36 -50.23
C THR A 375 -10.95 26.38 -50.27
N GLY A 376 -11.54 25.18 -50.01
CA GLY A 376 -12.47 25.06 -48.87
C GLY A 376 -13.77 24.26 -49.07
N ASP A 377 -13.72 22.93 -48.89
CA ASP A 377 -14.92 22.08 -48.63
C ASP A 377 -15.71 22.64 -47.42
N GLU A 378 -17.03 22.82 -47.44
CA GLU A 378 -18.13 21.85 -47.63
C GLU A 378 -18.24 20.77 -46.54
N ASP A 379 -18.97 21.14 -45.48
CA ASP A 379 -19.43 20.25 -44.40
C ASP A 379 -20.91 19.89 -44.67
N HIS A 380 -21.18 18.72 -45.25
CA HIS A 380 -22.51 18.35 -45.74
C HIS A 380 -23.35 17.58 -44.71
N ASN A 381 -24.34 18.31 -44.16
CA ASN A 381 -25.38 17.82 -43.27
C ASN A 381 -26.40 16.96 -44.04
N HIS A 382 -26.92 15.88 -43.45
CA HIS A 382 -28.11 15.18 -43.95
C HIS A 382 -29.13 14.91 -42.83
N ALA A 383 -30.21 15.68 -42.87
CA ALA A 383 -31.51 15.32 -42.33
C ALA A 383 -32.53 15.52 -43.47
N ASN A 384 -33.55 14.66 -43.56
CA ASN A 384 -34.57 14.79 -44.59
C ASN A 384 -35.98 14.60 -44.00
N ASP A 385 -36.87 15.54 -44.34
CA ASP A 385 -38.35 15.53 -44.31
C ASP A 385 -39.11 14.99 -43.07
N GLY A 386 -40.27 15.51 -42.69
CA GLY A 386 -41.13 16.53 -43.32
C GLY A 386 -42.42 16.73 -42.48
N PRO A 387 -43.30 17.71 -42.80
CA PRO A 387 -44.07 18.41 -41.77
C PRO A 387 -45.61 18.38 -41.90
N ASP A 388 -46.33 18.67 -40.80
CA ASP A 388 -47.37 19.72 -40.69
C ASP A 388 -47.87 19.84 -39.22
N LYS A 389 -47.94 21.04 -38.59
CA LYS A 389 -49.10 21.99 -38.51
C LYS A 389 -50.41 21.33 -38.01
N LYS A 390 -51.23 21.82 -37.06
CA LYS A 390 -51.46 23.08 -36.29
C LYS A 390 -52.46 22.72 -35.14
N ASN A 391 -52.78 23.47 -34.07
CA ASN A 391 -52.34 24.74 -33.46
C ASN A 391 -52.83 24.82 -31.97
N GLY A 392 -52.26 25.72 -31.15
CA GLY A 392 -52.91 26.32 -29.95
C GLY A 392 -52.45 25.76 -28.59
N ALA A 393 -51.60 26.45 -27.80
CA ALA A 393 -51.87 27.63 -26.96
C ALA A 393 -52.82 27.30 -25.76
N THR A 394 -52.53 27.61 -24.48
CA THR A 394 -51.81 28.77 -23.91
C THR A 394 -51.08 28.51 -22.57
N THR A 395 -49.86 29.05 -22.45
CA THR A 395 -49.22 29.73 -21.29
C THR A 395 -49.55 29.40 -19.82
N ALA A 396 -48.49 29.23 -18.99
CA ALA A 396 -48.17 30.14 -17.86
C ALA A 396 -46.71 29.97 -17.35
N LYS A 397 -46.08 31.06 -16.89
CA LYS A 397 -44.74 31.09 -16.27
C LYS A 397 -44.83 31.09 -14.73
N GLY A 398 -43.77 30.62 -14.04
CA GLY A 398 -43.62 30.82 -12.59
C GLY A 398 -42.18 30.58 -12.08
N THR A 399 -41.47 31.65 -11.72
CA THR A 399 -40.08 31.64 -11.20
C THR A 399 -40.00 31.44 -9.66
N PRO A 400 -38.82 31.11 -9.08
CA PRO A 400 -38.73 30.48 -7.75
C PRO A 400 -38.70 31.45 -6.56
N ALA A 401 -39.12 30.97 -5.39
CA ALA A 401 -39.17 31.73 -4.14
C ALA A 401 -38.17 31.24 -3.07
N LYS A 402 -37.45 32.20 -2.45
CA LYS A 402 -36.62 32.02 -1.24
C LYS A 402 -37.49 31.76 -0.01
N ARG A 403 -36.94 31.09 1.02
CA ARG A 403 -37.47 31.14 2.39
C ARG A 403 -36.37 31.49 3.42
N LYS A 404 -36.65 32.48 4.28
CA LYS A 404 -35.79 32.95 5.38
C LYS A 404 -36.17 32.29 6.72
N ARG A 405 -35.24 32.34 7.68
CA ARG A 405 -35.43 32.04 9.12
C ARG A 405 -36.01 33.25 9.87
N THR A 406 -36.74 33.00 10.98
CA THR A 406 -37.03 33.94 12.10
C THR A 406 -37.43 33.11 13.37
N PRO A 407 -37.49 33.68 14.61
CA PRO A 407 -36.79 33.04 15.75
C PRO A 407 -37.54 32.94 17.12
N GLY A 408 -36.85 32.42 18.14
CA GLY A 408 -37.06 32.74 19.57
C GLY A 408 -37.66 31.64 20.48
N THR A 409 -37.48 31.57 21.82
CA THR A 409 -36.49 32.18 22.75
C THR A 409 -36.38 31.27 24.04
N PRO A 410 -35.94 31.65 25.27
CA PRO A 410 -34.81 30.96 25.94
C PRO A 410 -35.09 30.28 27.30
N THR A 411 -34.08 29.59 27.84
CA THR A 411 -33.91 29.38 29.31
C THR A 411 -32.47 29.66 29.74
N ARG A 412 -32.27 30.30 30.90
CA ARG A 412 -30.98 30.79 31.44
C ARG A 412 -30.88 30.47 32.94
N LEU A 413 -29.83 29.77 33.36
CA LEU A 413 -29.15 29.80 34.68
C LEU A 413 -27.78 29.09 34.48
N THR A 414 -26.62 29.48 35.02
CA THR A 414 -26.15 30.70 35.72
C THR A 414 -24.64 30.85 35.49
N LYS A 415 -24.06 32.02 35.80
CA LYS A 415 -22.60 32.28 35.68
C LYS A 415 -21.87 31.92 36.98
N GLU A 416 -20.59 31.57 36.87
CA GLU A 416 -19.56 32.25 37.67
C GLU A 416 -18.26 32.43 36.88
N SER A 417 -17.38 33.33 37.33
CA SER A 417 -16.37 33.98 36.48
C SER A 417 -15.12 34.37 37.26
N ALA A 418 -13.92 34.07 36.74
CA ALA A 418 -12.67 34.69 37.16
C ALA A 418 -11.81 35.06 35.94
N LYS A 419 -11.13 36.22 36.01
CA LYS A 419 -10.39 36.83 34.89
C LYS A 419 -8.90 36.47 34.88
N SER A 420 -8.35 36.57 33.67
CA SER A 420 -6.95 36.67 33.24
C SER A 420 -6.01 37.48 34.16
N PRO A 421 -4.67 37.32 34.02
CA PRO A 421 -4.00 38.03 32.92
C PRO A 421 -3.05 37.18 32.06
N ARG A 422 -2.66 37.78 30.93
CA ARG A 422 -1.87 37.24 29.82
C ARG A 422 -0.43 37.75 29.94
N THR A 423 0.56 36.86 30.00
CA THR A 423 1.98 37.21 29.88
C THR A 423 2.61 36.61 28.63
N THR A 424 3.52 37.38 28.04
CA THR A 424 4.26 37.04 26.82
C THR A 424 5.47 36.16 27.12
N ALA A 425 5.60 35.01 26.47
CA ALA A 425 6.85 34.24 26.44
C ALA A 425 6.99 33.46 25.13
N VAL A 426 8.16 33.57 24.51
CA VAL A 426 8.59 32.77 23.35
C VAL A 426 9.07 31.40 23.82
N PRO A 427 8.63 30.27 23.26
CA PRO A 427 9.22 28.97 23.56
C PRO A 427 10.44 28.70 22.67
N GLN A 428 11.62 28.63 23.29
CA GLN A 428 12.86 28.17 22.65
C GLN A 428 12.79 26.68 22.27
N ARG A 429 13.55 26.28 21.25
CA ARG A 429 13.86 24.87 20.94
C ARG A 429 14.44 24.17 22.17
N ARG A 430 13.97 22.96 22.50
CA ARG A 430 14.68 22.06 23.41
C ARG A 430 14.57 20.59 22.97
N ASN A 431 15.67 19.86 23.14
CA ASN A 431 15.92 18.55 22.55
C ASN A 431 15.36 17.38 23.37
N ALA A 432 15.28 16.24 22.67
CA ALA A 432 15.10 14.84 23.08
C ALA A 432 15.13 14.45 24.59
N PRO A 433 14.27 13.50 25.02
CA PRO A 433 14.42 12.81 26.30
C PRO A 433 15.53 11.75 26.26
N ARG A 434 16.34 11.70 27.32
CA ARG A 434 17.47 10.79 27.50
C ARG A 434 17.02 9.53 28.28
N GLY A 435 17.59 8.37 27.96
CA GLY A 435 17.19 7.08 28.53
C GLY A 435 17.47 6.91 30.02
N THR A 436 16.73 5.99 30.64
CA THR A 436 16.85 5.58 32.05
C THR A 436 18.14 4.81 32.32
N ARG A 437 18.83 5.17 33.41
CA ARG A 437 20.09 4.56 33.84
C ARG A 437 19.81 3.57 34.97
N GLN A 438 20.07 2.28 34.76
CA GLN A 438 20.08 1.30 35.85
C GLN A 438 21.33 1.45 36.72
N THR A 439 21.14 1.24 38.01
CA THR A 439 22.16 1.32 39.06
C THR A 439 22.96 0.03 39.18
N ARG A 440 24.28 0.12 39.30
CA ARG A 440 25.14 -0.95 39.84
C ARG A 440 26.04 -0.35 40.91
N SER A 441 26.10 -1.01 42.06
CA SER A 441 26.90 -0.62 43.21
C SER A 441 28.36 -1.02 43.06
N THR A 442 29.25 -0.19 43.57
CA THR A 442 30.67 -0.52 43.83
C THR A 442 30.96 -0.18 45.29
N SER A 443 31.27 -1.19 46.10
CA SER A 443 31.80 -1.01 47.45
C SER A 443 33.32 -1.04 47.41
N TYR A 444 33.95 -0.19 48.20
CA TYR A 444 35.41 -0.04 48.25
C TYR A 444 36.08 -1.25 48.91
N ARG A 445 37.36 -1.47 48.55
CA ARG A 445 38.31 -2.28 49.30
C ARG A 445 39.42 -1.34 49.77
N GLU A 446 39.59 -1.23 51.08
CA GLU A 446 40.60 -0.36 51.69
C GLU A 446 42.00 -0.97 51.56
N LEU A 447 43.00 -0.09 51.53
CA LEU A 447 44.43 -0.41 51.62
C LEU A 447 44.88 -0.06 53.04
N THR A 448 45.39 -1.04 53.78
CA THR A 448 46.15 -0.85 55.02
C THR A 448 47.62 -1.12 54.74
N SER A 449 48.48 -0.22 55.20
CA SER A 449 49.95 -0.32 55.12
C SER A 449 50.52 -1.10 56.31
N GLU A 450 51.74 -1.64 56.11
CA GLU A 450 52.66 -2.15 57.14
C GLU A 450 52.13 -3.35 57.98
N GLU A 451 52.94 -4.23 58.57
CA GLU A 451 54.38 -4.21 58.91
C GLU A 451 54.93 -5.65 59.03
N GLU A 452 56.26 -5.81 58.84
CA GLU A 452 57.20 -6.78 59.45
C GLU A 452 57.05 -8.34 59.43
N GLU A 453 58.24 -8.96 59.51
CA GLU A 453 58.66 -10.39 59.61
C GLU A 453 58.39 -11.38 58.44
#